data_AF-A0A2U9BSV8-F1
#
_entry.id   AF-A0A2U9BSV8-F1
#
_cell.length_a   1.000
_cell.length_b   1.000
_cell.length_c   1.000
_cell.angle_alpha   90.00
_cell.angle_beta   90.00
_cell.angle_gamma   90.00
#
_symmetry.space_group_name_H-M   'P 1'
#
loop_
_entity.id
_entity.type
_entity.pdbx_description
1 polymer ?
#
loop_
_entity_poly.entity_id
_entity_poly.type
_entity_poly.pdbx_seq_one_letter_code
_entity_poly.pdbx_strand_id
1 'polypeptide(L)'
;MELLSHNMMTCMSFFSFLFCVQNVNQKHTAAALSPSRQSELYIHEEEVLRKLLVASTRCVRPFRQRREKKMAKIKARDLRGKKKEELLKQLDDLKNELSQLRVAKVTGGAASKLSKIRVVRKSIARVLTVINQTQKENLRKFYKGKKYKPLDLRPKKTRALRRRLNKHEEGLRTKKQQRKELLYSIRKFAVKA
;
A
#
# COMPACT_ATOMS: atom_id res chain seq x y z
N MET A 1 -35.94 0.61 19.33
CA MET A 1 -36.37 -0.70 18.78
C MET A 1 -35.72 -0.91 17.42
N GLU A 2 -34.41 -1.18 17.40
CA GLU A 2 -33.73 -1.80 16.25
C GLU A 2 -32.62 -2.70 16.84
N LEU A 3 -33.05 -3.81 17.42
CA LEU A 3 -32.20 -4.97 17.67
C LEU A 3 -32.39 -5.88 16.46
N LEU A 4 -31.42 -5.94 15.56
CA LEU A 4 -31.17 -7.06 14.63
C LEU A 4 -29.94 -6.75 13.75
N SER A 5 -28.79 -6.53 14.38
CA SER A 5 -27.50 -6.44 13.69
C SER A 5 -26.43 -7.26 14.42
N HIS A 6 -26.78 -8.47 14.85
CA HIS A 6 -25.85 -9.38 15.52
C HIS A 6 -25.81 -10.82 14.99
N ASN A 7 -26.47 -11.14 13.87
CA ASN A 7 -26.53 -12.51 13.33
C ASN A 7 -26.00 -12.66 11.89
N MET A 8 -24.88 -12.00 11.55
CA MET A 8 -24.18 -12.20 10.27
C MET A 8 -22.67 -12.45 10.42
N MET A 9 -22.18 -12.71 11.64
CA MET A 9 -20.77 -13.08 11.89
C MET A 9 -20.59 -14.46 12.53
N THR A 10 -21.69 -15.13 12.89
CA THR A 10 -21.68 -16.51 13.44
C THR A 10 -21.88 -17.61 12.38
N CYS A 11 -22.26 -17.29 11.14
CA CYS A 11 -22.38 -18.29 10.07
C CYS A 11 -21.05 -18.62 9.35
N MET A 12 -20.00 -17.83 9.49
CA MET A 12 -18.71 -18.09 8.82
C MET A 12 -17.76 -19.00 9.61
N SER A 13 -18.05 -19.31 10.87
CA SER A 13 -17.22 -20.19 11.71
C SER A 13 -17.66 -21.66 11.71
N PHE A 14 -18.90 -21.98 11.30
CA PHE A 14 -19.39 -23.37 11.25
C PHE A 14 -19.00 -24.12 9.98
N PHE A 15 -18.84 -23.41 8.86
CA PHE A 15 -18.49 -24.03 7.56
C PHE A 15 -17.01 -24.49 7.49
N SER A 16 -16.13 -23.93 8.34
CA SER A 16 -14.72 -24.33 8.37
C SER A 16 -14.44 -25.54 9.27
N PHE A 17 -15.34 -25.87 10.20
CA PHE A 17 -15.13 -26.99 11.14
C PHE A 17 -15.64 -28.32 10.57
N LEU A 18 -16.71 -28.30 9.76
CA LEU A 18 -17.26 -29.51 9.14
C LEU A 18 -16.39 -30.02 7.97
N PHE A 19 -15.69 -29.14 7.25
CA PHE A 19 -14.75 -29.54 6.18
C PHE A 19 -13.46 -30.20 6.71
N CYS A 20 -13.12 -29.97 7.99
CA CYS A 20 -11.93 -30.57 8.60
C CYS A 20 -12.18 -32.03 9.06
N VAL A 21 -13.41 -32.38 9.46
CA VAL A 21 -13.72 -33.71 10.02
C VAL A 21 -13.96 -34.77 8.93
N GLN A 22 -14.43 -34.40 7.73
CA GLN A 22 -14.56 -35.34 6.61
C GLN A 22 -13.22 -35.67 5.91
N ASN A 23 -12.14 -34.95 6.18
CA ASN A 23 -10.87 -35.07 5.45
C ASN A 23 -9.76 -35.82 6.22
N VAL A 24 -10.08 -36.40 7.39
CA VAL A 24 -9.15 -37.25 8.14
C VAL A 24 -9.34 -38.74 7.80
N ASN A 25 -10.55 -39.18 7.47
CA ASN A 25 -10.85 -40.59 7.21
C ASN A 25 -10.59 -41.10 5.78
N GLN A 26 -10.11 -40.26 4.84
CA GLN A 26 -9.63 -40.72 3.53
C GLN A 26 -8.11 -40.95 3.48
N LYS A 27 -7.36 -40.55 4.52
CA LYS A 27 -5.89 -40.66 4.52
C LYS A 27 -5.37 -42.04 4.93
N HIS A 28 -6.25 -42.95 5.37
CA HIS A 28 -5.85 -44.30 5.76
C HIS A 28 -5.96 -45.36 4.64
N THR A 29 -6.56 -45.04 3.49
CA THR A 29 -6.69 -45.97 2.35
C THR A 29 -5.78 -45.66 1.15
N ALA A 30 -5.03 -44.55 1.17
CA ALA A 30 -4.11 -44.17 0.09
C ALA A 30 -2.71 -44.82 0.18
N ALA A 31 -2.47 -45.69 1.17
CA ALA A 31 -1.18 -46.35 1.39
C ALA A 31 -0.99 -47.64 0.54
N ALA A 32 -1.95 -47.99 -0.34
CA ALA A 32 -1.95 -49.24 -1.10
C ALA A 32 -2.01 -49.07 -2.63
N LEU A 33 -1.53 -47.95 -3.19
CA LEU A 33 -1.51 -47.72 -4.65
C LEU A 33 -0.14 -47.23 -5.12
N SER A 34 0.30 -47.72 -6.29
CA SER A 34 1.64 -47.51 -6.86
C SER A 34 1.96 -46.03 -7.16
N PRO A 35 3.26 -45.63 -7.15
CA PRO A 35 3.71 -44.24 -7.20
C PRO A 35 3.22 -43.43 -8.42
N SER A 36 2.86 -44.11 -9.52
CA SER A 36 2.35 -43.48 -10.74
C SER A 36 0.94 -42.90 -10.58
N ARG A 37 0.05 -43.51 -9.77
CA ARG A 37 -1.33 -43.00 -9.55
C ARG A 37 -1.44 -41.89 -8.50
N GLN A 38 -0.43 -41.71 -7.66
CA GLN A 38 -0.38 -40.59 -6.70
C GLN A 38 -0.09 -39.25 -7.40
N SER A 39 0.57 -39.27 -8.56
CA SER A 39 0.88 -38.05 -9.33
C SER A 39 -0.34 -37.44 -10.02
N GLU A 40 -1.27 -38.26 -10.52
CA GLU A 40 -2.49 -37.78 -11.19
C GLU A 40 -3.51 -37.17 -10.21
N LEU A 41 -3.63 -37.72 -9.00
CA LEU A 41 -4.51 -37.17 -7.96
C LEU A 41 -3.99 -35.87 -7.34
N TYR A 42 -2.67 -35.62 -7.38
CA TYR A 42 -2.07 -34.36 -6.89
C TYR A 42 -2.22 -33.19 -7.87
N ILE A 43 -2.39 -33.45 -9.17
CA ILE A 43 -2.61 -32.40 -10.17
C ILE A 43 -4.05 -31.85 -10.09
N HIS A 44 -5.02 -32.69 -9.71
CA HIS A 44 -6.43 -32.29 -9.63
C HIS A 44 -6.76 -31.47 -8.37
N GLU A 45 -6.10 -31.73 -7.24
CA GLU A 45 -6.27 -30.98 -5.97
C GLU A 45 -5.63 -29.57 -6.03
N GLU A 46 -4.46 -29.43 -6.67
CA GLU A 46 -3.78 -28.13 -6.84
C GLU A 46 -4.54 -27.18 -7.79
N GLU A 47 -5.22 -27.70 -8.83
CA GLU A 47 -6.05 -26.87 -9.72
C GLU A 47 -7.33 -26.36 -9.05
N VAL A 48 -7.95 -27.18 -8.19
CA VAL A 48 -9.17 -26.80 -7.45
C VAL A 48 -8.83 -25.77 -6.36
N LEU A 49 -7.71 -25.94 -5.65
CA LEU A 49 -7.21 -24.94 -4.70
C LEU A 49 -6.79 -23.63 -5.37
N ARG A 50 -6.20 -23.65 -6.58
CA ARG A 50 -5.93 -22.44 -7.37
C ARG A 50 -7.20 -21.74 -7.82
N LYS A 51 -8.22 -22.47 -8.29
CA LYS A 51 -9.52 -21.88 -8.70
C LYS A 51 -10.26 -21.27 -7.51
N LEU A 52 -10.19 -21.87 -6.32
CA LEU A 52 -10.82 -21.33 -5.10
C LEU A 52 -10.05 -20.14 -4.48
N LEU A 53 -8.72 -20.06 -4.62
CA LEU A 53 -7.91 -18.90 -4.18
C LEU A 53 -8.06 -17.66 -5.09
N VAL A 54 -8.35 -17.85 -6.38
CA VAL A 54 -8.65 -16.74 -7.30
C VAL A 54 -10.09 -16.23 -7.11
N ALA A 55 -11.00 -17.05 -6.61
CA ALA A 55 -12.37 -16.64 -6.28
C ALA A 55 -12.48 -15.82 -4.96
N SER A 56 -11.56 -16.01 -4.00
CA SER A 56 -11.56 -15.28 -2.72
C SER A 56 -10.73 -13.98 -2.71
N THR A 57 -9.89 -13.75 -3.73
CA THR A 57 -9.05 -12.54 -3.83
C THR A 57 -9.65 -11.42 -4.69
N ARG A 58 -10.90 -11.56 -5.16
CA ARG A 58 -11.69 -10.49 -5.77
C ARG A 58 -12.86 -10.00 -4.93
N CYS A 59 -12.69 -9.91 -3.61
CA CYS A 59 -13.32 -8.83 -2.86
C CYS A 59 -12.58 -7.52 -3.20
N VAL A 60 -12.73 -7.05 -4.44
CA VAL A 60 -12.40 -5.68 -4.82
C VAL A 60 -13.30 -4.81 -3.95
N ARG A 61 -12.75 -4.28 -2.85
CA ARG A 61 -13.46 -3.32 -1.99
C ARG A 61 -14.14 -2.34 -2.94
N PRO A 62 -15.48 -2.18 -2.89
CA PRO A 62 -16.14 -1.25 -3.78
C PRO A 62 -15.43 0.08 -3.57
N PHE A 63 -14.86 0.59 -4.66
CA PHE A 63 -14.25 1.90 -4.71
C PHE A 63 -15.35 2.85 -4.30
N ARG A 64 -15.40 3.16 -2.99
CA ARG A 64 -16.41 4.00 -2.36
C ARG A 64 -16.46 5.23 -3.22
N GLN A 65 -17.55 5.40 -3.97
CA GLN A 65 -17.77 6.54 -4.84
C GLN A 65 -17.30 7.76 -4.06
N ARG A 66 -16.22 8.34 -4.57
CA ARG A 66 -15.55 9.46 -3.94
C ARG A 66 -16.55 10.60 -4.10
N ARG A 67 -17.52 10.71 -3.19
CA ARG A 67 -18.47 11.84 -3.15
C ARG A 67 -17.59 13.07 -3.24
N GLU A 68 -17.67 13.77 -4.36
CA GLU A 68 -17.02 15.07 -4.55
C GLU A 68 -17.69 16.04 -3.60
N LYS A 69 -17.33 15.92 -2.33
CA LYS A 69 -17.67 16.90 -1.32
C LYS A 69 -16.78 18.08 -1.61
N LYS A 70 -17.35 19.09 -2.26
CA LYS A 70 -16.89 20.49 -2.33
C LYS A 70 -16.71 21.01 -0.89
N MET A 71 -15.70 20.52 -0.18
CA MET A 71 -15.58 20.66 1.29
C MET A 71 -14.14 20.95 1.70
N ALA A 72 -13.65 22.10 1.24
CA ALA A 72 -12.64 22.85 1.96
C ALA A 72 -12.64 24.29 1.48
N LYS A 73 -12.70 25.23 2.44
CA LYS A 73 -12.57 26.66 2.18
C LYS A 73 -11.21 27.00 1.56
N ILE A 74 -10.15 26.28 1.95
CA ILE A 74 -8.78 26.51 1.51
C ILE A 74 -8.34 25.42 0.53
N LYS A 75 -7.98 25.79 -0.69
CA LYS A 75 -7.41 24.88 -1.70
C LYS A 75 -5.89 24.89 -1.61
N ALA A 76 -5.27 23.72 -1.79
CA ALA A 76 -3.82 23.58 -1.66
C ALA A 76 -3.04 24.36 -2.74
N ARG A 77 -3.63 24.54 -3.92
CA ARG A 77 -3.04 25.31 -5.02
C ARG A 77 -2.77 26.77 -4.63
N ASP A 78 -3.68 27.38 -3.90
CA ASP A 78 -3.61 28.79 -3.49
C ASP A 78 -2.56 29.00 -2.37
N LEU A 79 -2.15 27.94 -1.66
CA LEU A 79 -1.18 27.99 -0.57
C LEU A 79 0.28 27.88 -1.04
N ARG A 80 0.52 27.28 -2.22
CA ARG A 80 1.89 27.03 -2.72
C ARG A 80 2.64 28.29 -3.15
N GLY A 81 1.92 29.37 -3.46
CA GLY A 81 2.51 30.66 -3.84
C GLY A 81 2.77 31.62 -2.68
N LYS A 82 2.33 31.28 -1.46
CA LYS A 82 2.46 32.14 -0.28
C LYS A 82 3.79 31.95 0.44
N LYS A 83 4.26 32.99 1.12
CA LYS A 83 5.47 32.92 1.95
C LYS A 83 5.23 32.07 3.19
N LYS A 84 6.31 31.50 3.74
CA LYS A 84 6.26 30.63 4.94
C LYS A 84 5.63 31.35 6.14
N GLU A 85 5.94 32.62 6.33
CA GLU A 85 5.42 33.43 7.45
C GLU A 85 3.90 33.60 7.38
N GLU A 86 3.36 33.85 6.19
CA GLU A 86 1.91 33.95 5.97
C GLU A 86 1.19 32.63 6.24
N LEU A 87 1.83 31.50 5.88
CA LEU A 87 1.30 30.17 6.16
C LEU A 87 1.29 29.86 7.65
N LEU A 88 2.25 30.37 8.43
CA LEU A 88 2.29 30.21 9.88
C LEU A 88 1.19 31.02 10.56
N LYS A 89 1.00 32.29 10.15
CA LYS A 89 -0.11 33.13 10.64
C LYS A 89 -1.47 32.46 10.39
N GLN A 90 -1.72 32.03 9.15
CA GLN A 90 -2.95 31.30 8.79
C GLN A 90 -3.14 30.00 9.60
N LEU A 91 -2.04 29.33 9.96
CA LEU A 91 -2.09 28.11 10.73
C LEU A 91 -2.50 28.36 12.18
N ASP A 92 -2.02 29.46 12.78
CA ASP A 92 -2.36 29.81 14.17
C ASP A 92 -3.80 30.32 14.29
N ASP A 93 -4.29 31.08 13.30
CA ASP A 93 -5.71 31.48 13.22
C ASP A 93 -6.64 30.25 13.18
N LEU A 94 -6.30 29.25 12.35
CA LEU A 94 -7.08 28.01 12.23
C LEU A 94 -7.02 27.15 13.51
N LYS A 95 -5.90 27.18 14.25
CA LYS A 95 -5.79 26.49 15.54
C LYS A 95 -6.67 27.16 16.59
N ASN A 96 -6.69 28.49 16.63
CA ASN A 96 -7.53 29.26 17.55
C ASN A 96 -9.01 28.99 17.27
N GLU A 97 -9.42 29.01 15.99
CA GLU A 97 -10.78 28.62 15.58
C GLU A 97 -11.11 27.18 16.02
N LEU A 98 -10.18 26.24 15.84
CA LEU A 98 -10.37 24.85 16.27
C LEU A 98 -10.52 24.71 17.79
N SER A 99 -9.77 25.49 18.58
CA SER A 99 -9.87 25.51 20.04
C SER A 99 -11.25 25.99 20.48
N GLN A 100 -11.72 27.11 19.93
CA GLN A 100 -13.05 27.66 20.19
C GLN A 100 -14.16 26.66 19.83
N LEU A 101 -14.04 25.97 18.69
CA LEU A 101 -15.02 24.95 18.27
C LEU A 101 -15.01 23.71 19.17
N ARG A 102 -13.89 23.39 19.84
CA ARG A 102 -13.83 22.29 20.82
C ARG A 102 -14.55 22.66 22.11
N VAL A 103 -14.37 23.89 22.61
CA VAL A 103 -15.12 24.38 23.78
C VAL A 103 -16.61 24.36 23.48
N ALA A 104 -17.02 24.90 22.31
CA ALA A 104 -18.42 24.90 21.89
C ALA A 104 -19.02 23.50 21.74
N LYS A 105 -18.21 22.46 21.48
CA LYS A 105 -18.68 21.07 21.47
C LYS A 105 -19.02 20.57 22.87
N VAL A 106 -18.22 20.94 23.87
CA VAL A 106 -18.42 20.52 25.26
C VAL A 106 -19.64 21.21 25.85
N THR A 107 -19.86 22.49 25.53
CA THR A 107 -21.01 23.28 26.02
C THR A 107 -22.32 23.01 25.26
N GLY A 108 -22.41 21.95 24.44
CA GLY A 108 -23.64 21.61 23.71
C GLY A 108 -24.03 22.59 22.59
N GLY A 109 -23.05 23.16 21.88
CA GLY A 109 -23.30 24.16 20.84
C GLY A 109 -24.00 23.66 19.57
N ALA A 110 -24.52 24.60 18.78
CA ALA A 110 -25.26 24.34 17.54
C ALA A 110 -24.55 23.39 16.55
N ALA A 111 -25.33 22.53 15.88
CA ALA A 111 -24.84 21.53 14.91
C ALA A 111 -24.04 22.13 13.73
N SER A 112 -24.32 23.39 13.37
CA SER A 112 -23.57 24.14 12.36
C SER A 112 -22.11 24.39 12.77
N LYS A 113 -21.85 24.69 14.06
CA LYS A 113 -20.51 24.86 14.61
C LYS A 113 -19.76 23.52 14.66
N LEU A 114 -20.45 22.43 15.02
CA LEU A 114 -19.87 21.08 15.05
C LEU A 114 -19.43 20.59 13.67
N SER A 115 -20.20 20.90 12.64
CA SER A 115 -19.88 20.54 11.25
C SER A 115 -18.58 21.19 10.73
N LYS A 116 -18.25 22.38 11.22
CA LYS A 116 -17.02 23.12 10.86
C LYS A 116 -15.75 22.44 11.37
N ILE A 117 -15.81 21.70 12.48
CA ILE A 117 -14.63 21.02 13.08
C ILE A 117 -13.90 20.15 12.05
N ARG A 118 -14.66 19.38 11.26
CA ARG A 118 -14.06 18.52 10.21
C ARG A 118 -13.36 19.33 9.13
N VAL A 119 -13.92 20.48 8.75
CA VAL A 119 -13.38 21.35 7.70
C VAL A 119 -12.09 22.03 8.17
N VAL A 120 -12.09 22.58 9.38
CA VAL A 120 -10.93 23.26 9.98
C VAL A 120 -9.77 22.27 10.15
N ARG A 121 -10.02 21.06 10.69
CA ARG A 121 -8.99 20.00 10.81
C ARG A 121 -8.33 19.66 9.47
N LYS A 122 -9.14 19.52 8.41
CA LYS A 122 -8.63 19.26 7.05
C LYS A 122 -7.85 20.45 6.50
N SER A 123 -8.23 21.68 6.85
CA SER A 123 -7.55 22.90 6.40
C SER A 123 -6.18 23.04 7.07
N ILE A 124 -6.08 22.81 8.39
CA ILE A 124 -4.80 22.75 9.13
C ILE A 124 -3.87 21.71 8.52
N ALA A 125 -4.38 20.49 8.28
CA ALA A 125 -3.60 19.43 7.67
C ALA A 125 -3.04 19.81 6.29
N ARG A 126 -3.81 20.56 5.47
CA ARG A 126 -3.35 21.05 4.17
C ARG A 126 -2.23 22.07 4.29
N VAL A 127 -2.36 23.06 5.17
CA VAL A 127 -1.33 24.09 5.39
C VAL A 127 -0.02 23.43 5.87
N LEU A 128 -0.09 22.56 6.87
CA LEU A 128 1.08 21.80 7.35
C LEU A 128 1.70 20.94 6.25
N THR A 129 0.89 20.31 5.39
CA THR A 129 1.38 19.51 4.26
C THR A 129 2.17 20.37 3.28
N VAL A 130 1.70 21.57 2.93
CA VAL A 130 2.40 22.48 2.01
C VAL A 130 3.70 23.00 2.62
N ILE A 131 3.69 23.36 3.91
CA ILE A 131 4.91 23.75 4.64
C ILE A 131 5.94 22.61 4.61
N ASN A 132 5.52 21.38 4.90
CA ASN A 132 6.43 20.23 4.90
C ASN A 132 6.92 19.84 3.50
N GLN A 133 6.09 20.01 2.46
CA GLN A 133 6.48 19.80 1.06
C GLN A 133 7.60 20.77 0.67
N THR A 134 7.38 22.07 0.86
CA THR A 134 8.35 23.13 0.51
C THR A 134 9.66 22.99 1.28
N GLN A 135 9.60 22.68 2.58
CA GLN A 135 10.78 22.39 3.39
C GLN A 135 11.59 21.20 2.85
N LYS A 136 10.92 20.07 2.57
CA LYS A 136 11.59 18.87 2.04
C LYS A 136 12.15 19.11 0.64
N GLU A 137 11.45 19.87 -0.21
CA GLU A 137 11.95 20.23 -1.54
C GLU A 137 13.22 21.08 -1.46
N ASN A 138 13.27 22.06 -0.55
CA ASN A 138 14.45 22.87 -0.32
C ASN A 138 15.63 22.03 0.22
N LEU A 139 15.37 21.11 1.16
CA LEU A 139 16.39 20.18 1.64
C LEU A 139 16.88 19.22 0.54
N ARG A 140 15.99 18.75 -0.34
CA ARG A 140 16.37 17.91 -1.49
C ARG A 140 17.27 18.65 -2.48
N LYS A 141 17.01 19.95 -2.70
CA LYS A 141 17.87 20.82 -3.52
C LYS A 141 19.25 20.99 -2.87
N PHE A 142 19.29 21.29 -1.58
CA PHE A 142 20.54 21.48 -0.83
C PHE A 142 21.42 20.23 -0.73
N TYR A 143 20.82 19.05 -0.56
CA TYR A 143 21.53 17.76 -0.50
C TYR A 143 21.62 17.06 -1.87
N LYS A 144 21.34 17.75 -2.98
CA LYS A 144 21.55 17.20 -4.33
C LYS A 144 23.05 16.97 -4.55
N GLY A 145 23.44 15.83 -5.12
CA GLY A 145 24.85 15.48 -5.38
C GLY A 145 25.70 15.09 -4.16
N LYS A 146 25.33 15.49 -2.94
CA LYS A 146 26.08 15.14 -1.73
C LYS A 146 26.03 13.63 -1.44
N LYS A 147 27.18 13.03 -1.09
CA LYS A 147 27.33 11.61 -0.74
C LYS A 147 26.51 11.26 0.50
N TYR A 148 26.61 12.07 1.56
CA TYR A 148 25.92 11.86 2.82
C TYR A 148 24.63 12.69 2.86
N LYS A 149 23.49 12.00 3.00
CA LYS A 149 22.16 12.61 3.11
C LYS A 149 21.47 12.11 4.38
N PRO A 150 20.61 12.92 4.99
CA PRO A 150 19.74 12.47 6.09
C PRO A 150 18.91 11.25 5.69
N LEU A 151 18.60 10.38 6.67
CA LEU A 151 17.84 9.15 6.47
C LEU A 151 16.45 9.39 5.85
N ASP A 152 15.81 10.51 6.21
CA ASP A 152 14.48 10.90 5.71
C ASP A 152 14.44 11.18 4.20
N LEU A 153 15.56 11.65 3.64
CA LEU A 153 15.66 11.98 2.21
C LEU A 153 16.10 10.79 1.36
N ARG A 154 16.59 9.71 2.00
CA ARG A 154 17.04 8.50 1.31
C ARG A 154 15.84 7.79 0.66
N PRO A 155 15.99 7.21 -0.54
CA PRO A 155 14.91 6.42 -1.15
C PRO A 155 14.52 5.25 -0.24
N LYS A 156 13.21 5.09 0.00
CA LYS A 156 12.67 3.99 0.79
C LYS A 156 12.57 2.74 -0.09
N LYS A 157 13.54 1.84 0.07
CA LYS A 157 13.56 0.50 -0.54
C LYS A 157 13.52 -0.56 0.57
N THR A 158 13.23 -1.81 0.22
CA THR A 158 13.36 -2.94 1.17
C THR A 158 14.82 -3.11 1.60
N ARG A 159 15.04 -3.72 2.77
CA ARG A 159 16.40 -3.96 3.29
C ARG A 159 17.24 -4.80 2.33
N ALA A 160 16.66 -5.85 1.75
CA ALA A 160 17.32 -6.71 0.77
C ALA A 160 17.79 -5.90 -0.46
N LEU A 161 16.92 -5.04 -1.02
CA LEU A 161 17.25 -4.17 -2.15
C LEU A 161 18.31 -3.09 -1.83
N ARG A 162 18.52 -2.75 -0.55
CA ARG A 162 19.61 -1.85 -0.14
C ARG A 162 20.95 -2.55 0.02
N ARG A 163 20.95 -3.87 0.24
CA ARG A 163 22.14 -4.69 0.49
C ARG A 163 22.65 -5.44 -0.75
N ARG A 164 21.78 -5.65 -1.74
CA ARG A 164 22.20 -6.24 -3.02
C ARG A 164 23.31 -5.40 -3.68
N LEU A 165 24.07 -6.05 -4.54
CA LEU A 165 25.08 -5.41 -5.37
C LEU A 165 24.46 -4.40 -6.35
N ASN A 166 25.27 -3.46 -6.82
CA ASN A 166 24.87 -2.57 -7.90
C ASN A 166 24.84 -3.34 -9.23
N LYS A 167 23.98 -2.96 -10.17
CA LYS A 167 23.92 -3.58 -11.51
C LYS A 167 25.27 -3.56 -12.24
N HIS A 168 26.07 -2.52 -12.00
CA HIS A 168 27.42 -2.43 -12.53
C HIS A 168 28.31 -3.52 -11.94
N GLU A 169 28.30 -3.69 -10.61
CA GLU A 169 29.05 -4.74 -9.90
C GLU A 169 28.60 -6.14 -10.32
N GLU A 170 27.29 -6.37 -10.42
CA GLU A 170 26.72 -7.64 -10.90
C GLU A 170 27.12 -7.95 -12.35
N GLY A 171 27.30 -6.91 -13.17
CA GLY A 171 27.71 -7.02 -14.57
C GLY A 171 29.21 -6.97 -14.81
N LEU A 172 30.06 -6.86 -13.77
CA LEU A 172 31.50 -6.88 -13.95
C LEU A 172 31.95 -8.25 -14.45
N ARG A 173 32.50 -8.27 -15.66
CA ARG A 173 33.04 -9.47 -16.31
C ARG A 173 34.55 -9.38 -16.37
N THR A 174 35.22 -10.51 -16.16
CA THR A 174 36.68 -10.58 -16.31
C THR A 174 37.09 -10.33 -17.77
N LYS A 175 38.29 -9.81 -18.01
CA LYS A 175 38.81 -9.59 -19.38
C LYS A 175 38.76 -10.87 -20.23
N LYS A 176 39.02 -12.02 -19.62
CA LYS A 176 38.93 -13.34 -20.25
C LYS A 176 37.49 -13.66 -20.67
N GLN A 177 36.51 -13.43 -19.79
CA GLN A 177 35.10 -13.65 -20.10
C GLN A 177 34.60 -12.71 -21.19
N GLN A 178 34.95 -11.42 -21.13
CA GLN A 178 34.59 -10.44 -22.17
C GLN A 178 35.11 -10.89 -23.55
N ARG A 179 36.38 -11.30 -23.64
CA ARG A 179 36.95 -11.85 -24.87
C ARG A 179 36.18 -13.07 -25.36
N LYS A 180 35.86 -14.02 -24.47
CA LYS A 180 35.09 -15.23 -24.82
C LYS A 180 33.70 -14.89 -25.37
N GLU A 181 32.99 -13.96 -24.75
CA GLU A 181 31.65 -13.55 -25.17
C GLU A 181 31.64 -12.82 -26.51
N LEU A 182 32.70 -12.04 -26.81
CA LEU A 182 32.89 -11.42 -28.11
C LEU A 182 33.17 -12.48 -29.20
N LEU A 183 34.06 -13.44 -28.90
CA LEU A 183 34.43 -14.49 -29.86
C LEU A 183 33.26 -15.45 -30.14
N TYR A 184 32.55 -15.87 -29.09
CA TYR A 184 31.49 -16.89 -29.15
C TYR A 184 30.13 -16.29 -28.81
N SER A 185 29.72 -15.26 -29.55
CA SER A 185 28.38 -14.68 -29.42
C SER A 185 27.31 -15.71 -29.82
N ILE A 186 26.22 -15.82 -29.06
CA ILE A 186 25.07 -16.66 -29.43
C ILE A 186 24.45 -16.06 -30.71
N ARG A 187 24.59 -16.78 -31.82
CA ARG A 187 24.01 -16.39 -33.10
C ARG A 187 22.63 -17.04 -33.25
N LYS A 188 21.67 -16.29 -33.80
CA LYS A 188 20.38 -16.86 -34.20
C LYS A 188 20.55 -17.56 -35.53
N PHE A 189 20.16 -18.82 -35.62
CA PHE A 189 20.17 -19.60 -36.86
C PHE A 189 18.85 -20.36 -37.00
N ALA A 190 18.54 -20.75 -38.23
CA ALA A 190 17.42 -21.61 -38.57
C ALA A 190 17.92 -22.71 -39.50
N VAL A 191 17.30 -23.89 -39.42
CA VAL A 191 17.60 -25.02 -40.31
C VAL A 191 16.52 -25.07 -41.38
N LYS A 192 16.95 -25.19 -42.64
CA LYS A 192 16.02 -25.35 -43.76
C LYS A 192 15.42 -26.76 -43.69
N ALA A 193 14.09 -26.84 -43.78
CA ALA A 193 13.39 -28.10 -43.92
C ALA A 193 13.62 -28.72 -45.30
#